data_AF-A0A9D8A505-F1
#
_entry.id   AF-A0A9D8A505-F1
#
_cell.length_a   1.000
_cell.length_b   1.000
_cell.length_c   1.000
_cell.angle_alpha   90.00
_cell.angle_beta   90.00
_cell.angle_gamma   90.00
#
_symmetry.space_group_name_H-M   'P 1'
#
loop_
_entity.id
_entity.type
_entity.pdbx_description
1 polymer ?
#
loop_
_entity_poly.entity_id
_entity_poly.type
_entity_poly.pdbx_seq_one_letter_code
_entity_poly.pdbx_strand_id
1 'polypeptide(L)'
;MMWFVFKVVSFVMLLLSQPLYAQCDRPGDIPEFGVENTWKPKSKNVFVQEVNFKVACAERSACYAKKSSIRSNCDTRYYKDIIAVCEEGYRFNGDVLDWCLEKVDKAVELVRRDGGFYFSAQQRKTRSSNGEAGQKSQEDSRLEGFRKRAEERRNKRFGRL
;
A
#
# COMPACT_ATOMS: atom_id res chain seq x y z
N MET A 1 -31.40 -31.69 13.45
CA MET A 1 -31.19 -30.75 12.31
C MET A 1 -31.09 -29.34 12.86
N MET A 2 -29.89 -28.76 13.05
CA MET A 2 -29.66 -27.30 13.21
C MET A 2 -28.19 -27.01 13.59
N TRP A 3 -27.22 -27.39 12.76
CA TRP A 3 -25.79 -27.13 13.05
C TRP A 3 -25.01 -26.78 11.78
N PHE A 4 -25.49 -25.84 10.94
CA PHE A 4 -24.80 -25.52 9.68
C PHE A 4 -24.92 -24.07 9.18
N VAL A 5 -25.11 -23.07 10.05
CA VAL A 5 -25.26 -21.66 9.58
C VAL A 5 -24.13 -20.72 10.03
N PHE A 6 -23.23 -21.13 10.91
CA PHE A 6 -22.24 -20.20 11.49
C PHE A 6 -20.87 -20.11 10.81
N LYS A 7 -20.62 -20.81 9.70
CA LYS A 7 -19.28 -20.81 9.08
C LYS A 7 -19.07 -19.88 7.88
N VAL A 8 -20.11 -19.21 7.37
CA VAL A 8 -19.98 -18.39 6.15
C VAL A 8 -19.60 -16.93 6.44
N VAL A 9 -19.90 -16.42 7.65
CA VAL A 9 -19.65 -15.00 7.97
C VAL A 9 -18.19 -14.71 8.33
N SER A 10 -17.40 -15.73 8.70
CA SER A 10 -16.00 -15.53 9.11
C SER A 10 -14.99 -15.48 7.96
N PHE A 11 -15.39 -15.84 6.73
CA PHE A 11 -14.47 -15.89 5.59
C PHE A 11 -14.48 -14.60 4.74
N VAL A 12 -15.49 -13.74 4.91
CA VAL A 12 -15.61 -12.47 4.15
C VAL A 12 -14.77 -11.34 4.78
N MET A 13 -14.40 -11.43 6.06
CA MET A 13 -13.57 -10.43 6.74
C MET A 13 -12.05 -10.61 6.54
N LEU A 14 -11.60 -11.71 5.93
CA LEU A 14 -10.18 -11.95 5.67
C LEU A 14 -9.68 -11.41 4.31
N LEU A 15 -10.57 -10.88 3.46
CA LEU A 15 -10.21 -10.29 2.17
C LEU A 15 -9.96 -8.78 2.21
N LEU A 16 -10.13 -8.10 3.36
CA LEU A 16 -9.92 -6.66 3.50
C LEU A 16 -8.54 -6.27 4.07
N SER A 17 -7.65 -7.24 4.28
CA SER A 17 -6.31 -7.01 4.87
C SER A 17 -5.16 -7.43 3.97
N GLN A 18 -5.38 -7.59 2.66
CA GLN A 18 -4.23 -7.67 1.77
C GLN A 18 -3.58 -6.28 1.74
N PRO A 19 -2.34 -6.11 2.26
CA PRO A 19 -1.58 -4.92 1.92
C PRO A 19 -1.52 -4.90 0.40
N LEU A 20 -1.90 -3.77 -0.20
CA LEU A 20 -1.69 -3.52 -1.62
C LEU A 20 -0.19 -3.69 -1.86
N TYR A 21 0.23 -4.90 -2.24
CA TYR A 21 1.55 -5.15 -2.75
C TYR A 21 1.64 -4.31 -4.01
N ALA A 22 2.47 -3.26 -3.95
CA ALA A 22 2.79 -2.46 -5.11
C ALA A 22 3.40 -3.39 -6.16
N GLN A 23 2.62 -3.74 -7.15
CA GLN A 23 3.03 -4.62 -8.23
C GLN A 23 3.74 -3.75 -9.25
N CYS A 24 5.08 -3.70 -9.19
CA CYS A 24 5.88 -3.11 -10.28
C CYS A 24 5.74 -3.90 -11.60
N ASP A 25 5.17 -5.11 -11.57
CA ASP A 25 4.78 -5.94 -12.72
C ASP A 25 3.26 -6.22 -12.68
N ARG A 26 2.50 -5.72 -13.66
CA ARG A 26 1.01 -5.65 -13.68
C ARG A 26 0.26 -7.00 -13.78
N PRO A 27 -0.97 -7.13 -13.18
CA PRO A 27 -2.24 -6.82 -13.88
C PRO A 27 -3.42 -6.25 -13.01
N GLY A 28 -4.27 -5.34 -13.56
CA GLY A 28 -5.51 -4.79 -12.94
C GLY A 28 -5.69 -3.25 -13.00
N ASP A 29 -6.94 -2.73 -12.91
CA ASP A 29 -7.51 -1.47 -13.47
C ASP A 29 -6.82 -0.10 -13.28
N ILE A 30 -5.67 0.02 -12.62
CA ILE A 30 -4.91 1.28 -12.64
C ILE A 30 -3.40 0.96 -12.64
N PRO A 31 -2.60 1.39 -13.64
CA PRO A 31 -1.16 1.07 -13.72
C PRO A 31 -0.37 1.61 -12.54
N GLU A 32 0.27 0.78 -11.70
CA GLU A 32 1.54 1.26 -11.14
C GLU A 32 2.59 1.21 -12.25
N PHE A 33 3.43 2.26 -12.29
CA PHE A 33 4.37 2.57 -13.35
C PHE A 33 5.29 1.38 -13.62
N GLY A 34 5.00 0.66 -14.70
CA GLY A 34 5.66 -0.60 -15.04
C GLY A 34 7.13 -0.38 -15.33
N VAL A 35 7.98 -0.79 -14.40
CA VAL A 35 9.43 -0.86 -14.58
C VAL A 35 9.75 -2.33 -14.76
N GLU A 36 10.21 -2.70 -15.95
CA GLU A 36 10.64 -4.09 -16.21
C GLU A 36 11.75 -4.47 -15.23
N ASN A 37 11.52 -5.52 -14.45
CA ASN A 37 12.48 -6.03 -13.46
C ASN A 37 13.51 -7.01 -14.05
N THR A 38 13.50 -7.26 -15.36
CA THR A 38 14.32 -8.33 -15.96
C THR A 38 15.13 -7.82 -17.14
N TRP A 39 16.45 -7.85 -16.99
CA TRP A 39 17.37 -7.59 -18.08
C TRP A 39 17.65 -8.87 -18.86
N LYS A 40 17.44 -8.82 -20.18
CA LYS A 40 17.81 -9.91 -21.09
C LYS A 40 19.05 -9.51 -21.87
N PRO A 41 20.16 -10.26 -21.74
CA PRO A 41 21.35 -9.99 -22.51
C PRO A 41 21.12 -10.18 -24.01
N LYS A 42 21.82 -9.39 -24.81
CA LYS A 42 21.87 -9.58 -26.28
C LYS A 42 22.68 -10.81 -26.68
N SER A 43 23.63 -11.23 -25.83
CA SER A 43 24.47 -12.41 -26.03
C SER A 43 23.86 -13.65 -25.36
N LYS A 44 23.88 -14.79 -26.07
CA LYS A 44 23.37 -16.08 -25.56
C LYS A 44 24.19 -16.65 -24.39
N ASN A 45 25.38 -16.12 -24.14
CA ASN A 45 26.31 -16.62 -23.13
C ASN A 45 26.26 -15.85 -21.81
N VAL A 46 25.38 -14.86 -21.68
CA VAL A 46 25.21 -14.08 -20.45
C VAL A 46 23.89 -14.48 -19.81
N PHE A 47 23.87 -14.59 -18.48
CA PHE A 47 22.67 -14.92 -17.74
C PHE A 47 21.71 -13.73 -17.69
N VAL A 48 20.42 -14.02 -17.71
CA VAL A 48 19.35 -13.05 -17.41
C VAL A 48 19.57 -12.53 -16.00
N GLN A 49 19.58 -11.21 -15.83
CA GLN A 49 19.75 -10.59 -14.52
C GLN A 49 18.43 -9.93 -14.09
N GLU A 50 18.00 -10.23 -12.87
CA GLU A 50 16.83 -9.61 -12.26
C GLU A 50 17.26 -8.37 -11.46
N VAL A 51 16.56 -7.27 -11.69
CA VAL A 51 16.69 -6.01 -10.96
C VAL A 51 15.38 -5.78 -10.21
N ASN A 52 15.46 -5.74 -8.87
CA ASN A 52 14.26 -5.77 -8.04
C ASN A 52 13.79 -4.37 -7.64
N PHE A 53 12.85 -3.79 -8.39
CA PHE A 53 12.25 -2.49 -8.05
C PHE A 53 11.08 -2.59 -7.05
N LYS A 54 10.67 -3.79 -6.63
CA LYS A 54 9.45 -4.02 -5.81
C LYS A 54 9.47 -3.27 -4.50
N VAL A 55 10.63 -3.24 -3.84
CA VAL A 55 10.79 -2.54 -2.56
C VAL A 55 10.59 -1.03 -2.76
N ALA A 56 11.23 -0.44 -3.77
CA ALA A 56 11.09 0.99 -4.07
C ALA A 56 9.63 1.38 -4.42
N CYS A 57 8.93 0.56 -5.21
CA CYS A 57 7.50 0.80 -5.50
C CYS A 57 6.66 0.75 -4.21
N ALA A 58 6.87 -0.27 -3.37
CA ALA A 58 6.11 -0.44 -2.13
C ALA A 58 6.33 0.73 -1.15
N GLU A 59 7.56 1.21 -1.02
CA GLU A 59 7.87 2.39 -0.19
C GLU A 59 7.19 3.65 -0.72
N ARG A 60 7.13 3.84 -2.04
CA ARG A 60 6.42 4.98 -2.65
C ARG A 60 4.92 4.92 -2.34
N SER A 61 4.29 3.77 -2.55
CA SER A 61 2.86 3.60 -2.32
C SER A 61 2.50 3.75 -0.84
N ALA A 62 3.37 3.27 0.06
CA ALA A 62 3.27 3.55 1.49
C ALA A 62 3.43 5.05 1.81
N CYS A 63 4.35 5.75 1.15
CA CYS A 63 4.51 7.20 1.28
C CYS A 63 3.25 7.95 0.84
N TYR A 64 2.66 7.58 -0.31
CA TYR A 64 1.41 8.16 -0.81
C TYR A 64 0.23 7.96 0.14
N ALA A 65 0.21 6.86 0.91
CA ALA A 65 -0.85 6.57 1.86
C ALA A 65 -0.77 7.40 3.15
N LYS A 66 0.37 8.03 3.47
CA LYS A 66 0.52 8.86 4.68
C LYS A 66 -0.28 10.16 4.57
N LYS A 67 -1.05 10.50 5.60
CA LYS A 67 -1.94 11.69 5.61
C LYS A 67 -1.21 13.02 5.35
N SER A 68 0.01 13.14 5.84
CA SER A 68 0.85 14.35 5.75
C SER A 68 1.93 14.27 4.66
N SER A 69 1.87 13.26 3.78
CA SER A 69 2.87 13.18 2.73
C SER A 69 2.70 14.27 1.69
N ILE A 70 3.83 14.67 1.12
CA ILE A 70 3.90 15.58 -0.02
C ILE A 70 4.35 14.74 -1.20
N ARG A 71 3.59 14.76 -2.30
CA ARG A 71 3.87 13.97 -3.51
C ARG A 71 5.33 14.10 -3.94
N SER A 72 5.84 15.33 -4.07
CA SER A 72 7.21 15.58 -4.54
C SER A 72 8.27 14.90 -3.69
N ASN A 73 8.05 14.79 -2.37
CA ASN A 73 8.98 14.11 -1.46
C ASN A 73 8.95 12.59 -1.68
N CYS A 74 7.75 12.02 -1.84
CA CYS A 74 7.60 10.60 -2.15
C CYS A 74 8.21 10.24 -3.51
N ASP A 75 8.00 11.08 -4.53
CA ASP A 75 8.52 10.89 -5.88
C ASP A 75 10.05 11.03 -5.90
N THR A 76 10.61 12.01 -5.19
CA THR A 76 12.06 12.20 -5.07
C THR A 76 12.73 11.03 -4.36
N ARG A 77 12.12 10.52 -3.29
CA ARG A 77 12.63 9.33 -2.58
C ARG A 77 12.60 8.11 -3.50
N TYR A 78 11.47 7.86 -4.15
CA TYR A 78 11.33 6.77 -5.11
C TYR A 78 12.40 6.80 -6.20
N TYR A 79 12.70 7.98 -6.77
CA TYR A 79 13.76 8.13 -7.77
C TYR A 79 15.15 7.74 -7.23
N LYS A 80 15.47 8.14 -6.00
CA LYS A 80 16.74 7.74 -5.36
C LYS A 80 16.80 6.23 -5.14
N ASP A 81 15.69 5.63 -4.70
CA ASP A 81 15.63 4.20 -4.39
C ASP A 81 15.79 3.34 -5.67
N ILE A 82 15.15 3.71 -6.77
CA ILE A 82 15.29 2.95 -8.04
C ILE A 82 16.67 3.14 -8.70
N ILE A 83 17.32 4.30 -8.52
CA ILE A 83 18.71 4.49 -8.95
C ILE A 83 19.65 3.61 -8.13
N ALA A 84 19.49 3.60 -6.80
CA ALA A 84 20.32 2.78 -5.92
C ALA A 84 20.23 1.29 -6.28
N VAL A 85 19.03 0.82 -6.64
CA VAL A 85 18.81 -0.54 -7.15
C VAL A 85 19.59 -0.80 -8.46
N CYS A 86 19.62 0.16 -9.38
CA CYS A 86 20.43 0.06 -10.59
C CYS A 86 21.94 0.05 -10.31
N GLU A 87 22.40 0.91 -9.40
CA GLU A 87 23.81 1.00 -8.99
C GLU A 87 24.28 -0.25 -8.24
N GLU A 88 23.40 -0.96 -7.54
CA GLU A 88 23.71 -2.27 -6.95
C GLU A 88 23.92 -3.35 -8.04
N GLY A 89 23.12 -3.29 -9.11
CA GLY A 89 23.28 -4.13 -10.30
C GLY A 89 24.60 -3.88 -11.07
N TYR A 90 25.11 -2.64 -11.04
CA TYR A 90 26.37 -2.23 -11.70
C TYR A 90 27.59 -3.04 -11.23
N ARG A 91 27.59 -3.59 -10.01
CA ARG A 91 28.69 -4.45 -9.53
C ARG A 91 28.93 -5.68 -10.41
N PHE A 92 28.00 -6.03 -11.28
CA PHE A 92 28.01 -7.27 -12.04
C PHE A 92 28.12 -7.09 -13.57
N ASN A 93 27.66 -5.98 -14.16
CA ASN A 93 27.78 -5.70 -15.61
C ASN A 93 27.42 -4.24 -15.97
N GLY A 94 28.25 -3.55 -16.77
CA GLY A 94 27.97 -2.19 -17.25
C GLY A 94 26.75 -2.07 -18.17
N ASP A 95 26.50 -3.07 -19.03
CA ASP A 95 25.34 -3.08 -19.95
C ASP A 95 23.99 -3.15 -19.21
N VAL A 96 24.01 -3.75 -18.01
CA VAL A 96 22.83 -3.87 -17.15
C VAL A 96 22.51 -2.53 -16.52
N LEU A 97 23.53 -1.75 -16.13
CA LEU A 97 23.33 -0.40 -15.59
C LEU A 97 22.68 0.51 -16.62
N ASP A 98 23.21 0.56 -17.85
CA ASP A 98 22.67 1.44 -18.90
C ASP A 98 21.21 1.11 -19.22
N TRP A 99 20.89 -0.18 -19.36
CA TRP A 99 19.50 -0.62 -19.51
C TRP A 99 18.64 -0.23 -18.30
N CYS A 100 19.15 -0.41 -17.09
CA CYS A 100 18.43 -0.12 -15.87
C CYS A 100 18.08 1.37 -15.76
N LEU A 101 19.04 2.24 -16.07
CA LEU A 101 18.85 3.70 -16.09
C LEU A 101 17.82 4.12 -17.16
N GLU A 102 17.81 3.50 -18.34
CA GLU A 102 16.77 3.73 -19.36
C GLU A 102 15.36 3.39 -18.81
N LYS A 103 15.24 2.32 -18.01
CA LYS A 103 13.98 1.95 -17.37
C LYS A 103 13.60 2.93 -16.25
N VAL A 104 14.57 3.42 -15.49
CA VAL A 104 14.36 4.46 -14.47
C VAL A 104 13.81 5.73 -15.10
N ASP A 105 14.37 6.20 -16.22
CA ASP A 105 13.90 7.40 -16.91
C ASP A 105 12.44 7.27 -17.35
N LYS A 106 12.07 6.12 -17.93
CA LYS A 106 10.68 5.80 -18.28
C LYS A 106 9.77 5.80 -17.05
N ALA A 107 10.21 5.20 -15.94
CA ALA A 107 9.46 5.18 -14.70
C ALA A 107 9.19 6.60 -14.17
N VAL A 108 10.22 7.46 -14.20
CA VAL A 108 10.14 8.86 -13.78
C VAL A 108 9.17 9.64 -14.65
N GLU A 109 9.22 9.47 -15.97
CA GLU A 109 8.28 10.12 -16.89
C GLU A 109 6.84 9.78 -16.55
N LEU A 110 6.56 8.49 -16.33
CA LEU A 110 5.22 8.03 -15.96
C LEU A 110 4.78 8.57 -14.58
N VAL A 111 5.66 8.58 -13.57
CA VAL A 111 5.40 9.19 -12.26
C VAL A 111 5.09 10.69 -12.39
N ARG A 112 5.82 11.40 -13.26
CA ARG A 112 5.56 12.84 -13.50
C ARG A 112 4.20 13.06 -14.13
N ARG A 113 3.89 12.28 -15.18
CA ARG A 113 2.64 12.38 -15.94
C ARG A 113 1.42 12.02 -15.10
N ASP A 114 1.42 10.84 -14.49
CA ASP A 114 0.20 10.31 -13.89
C ASP A 114 0.25 10.29 -12.34
N GLY A 115 1.42 10.43 -11.71
CA GLY A 115 1.60 10.26 -10.25
C GLY A 115 0.69 11.14 -9.39
N GLY A 116 0.27 12.31 -9.90
CA GLY A 116 -0.70 13.18 -9.23
C GLY A 116 -2.08 12.55 -9.06
N PHE A 117 -2.54 11.80 -10.07
CA PHE A 117 -3.78 11.05 -10.01
C PHE A 117 -3.73 9.96 -8.93
N TYR A 118 -2.66 9.17 -8.90
CA TYR A 118 -2.46 8.10 -7.91
C TYR A 118 -2.34 8.64 -6.49
N PHE A 119 -1.54 9.68 -6.31
CA PHE A 119 -1.40 10.34 -5.02
C PHE A 119 -2.76 10.80 -4.50
N SER A 120 -3.56 11.44 -5.35
CA SER A 120 -4.90 11.91 -4.99
C SER A 120 -5.87 10.77 -4.67
N ALA A 121 -5.86 9.70 -5.46
CA ALA A 121 -6.69 8.51 -5.22
C ALA A 121 -6.34 7.85 -3.88
N GLN A 122 -5.06 7.71 -3.57
CA GLN A 122 -4.60 7.11 -2.32
C GLN A 122 -4.95 7.99 -1.12
N GLN A 123 -4.76 9.31 -1.23
CA GLN A 123 -5.15 10.27 -0.19
C GLN A 123 -6.66 10.23 0.10
N ARG A 124 -7.50 10.05 -0.92
CA ARG A 124 -8.96 9.89 -0.72
C ARG A 124 -9.28 8.63 0.08
N LYS A 125 -8.66 7.50 -0.24
CA LYS A 125 -8.82 6.24 0.52
C LYS A 125 -8.41 6.41 1.98
N THR A 126 -7.25 7.00 2.24
CA THR A 126 -6.76 7.27 3.60
C THR A 126 -7.71 8.19 4.38
N ARG A 127 -8.34 9.17 3.72
CA ARG A 127 -9.31 10.05 4.40
C ARG A 127 -10.63 9.33 4.71
N SER A 128 -11.11 8.50 3.79
CA SER A 128 -12.34 7.70 3.97
C SER A 128 -12.21 6.74 5.15
N SER A 129 -11.14 5.94 5.19
CA SER A 129 -10.92 4.96 6.26
C SER A 129 -10.76 5.61 7.63
N ASN A 130 -10.14 6.79 7.69
CA ASN A 130 -10.03 7.56 8.92
C ASN A 130 -11.38 8.17 9.36
N GLY A 131 -12.24 8.54 8.41
CA GLY A 131 -13.60 8.99 8.69
C GLY A 131 -14.45 7.88 9.31
N GLU A 132 -14.40 6.68 8.73
CA GLU A 132 -15.09 5.49 9.24
C GLU A 132 -14.56 5.08 10.62
N ALA A 133 -13.24 5.09 10.82
CA ALA A 133 -12.63 4.80 12.12
C ALA A 133 -13.04 5.84 13.18
N GLY A 134 -13.12 7.11 12.81
CA GLY A 134 -13.60 8.19 13.70
C GLY A 134 -15.06 8.00 14.11
N GLN A 135 -15.93 7.66 13.15
CA GLN A 135 -17.35 7.37 13.42
C GLN A 135 -17.52 6.17 14.35
N LYS A 136 -16.78 5.07 14.09
CA LYS A 136 -16.81 3.88 14.93
C LYS A 136 -16.34 4.16 16.36
N SER A 137 -15.25 4.91 16.54
CA SER A 137 -14.77 5.31 17.86
C SER A 137 -15.78 6.17 18.64
N GLN A 138 -16.50 7.06 17.95
CA GLN A 138 -17.55 7.87 18.55
C GLN A 138 -18.77 7.03 18.95
N GLU A 139 -19.15 6.07 18.11
CA GLU A 139 -20.23 5.13 18.39
C GLU A 139 -19.91 4.22 19.59
N ASP A 140 -18.70 3.67 19.65
CA ASP A 140 -18.21 2.84 20.75
C ASP A 140 -18.22 3.62 22.08
N SER A 141 -17.72 4.86 22.07
CA SER A 141 -17.73 5.74 23.24
C SER A 141 -19.15 6.04 23.72
N ARG A 142 -20.08 6.25 22.78
CA ARG A 142 -21.50 6.48 23.08
C ARG A 142 -22.16 5.22 23.67
N LEU A 143 -21.85 4.05 23.14
CA LEU A 143 -22.34 2.76 23.64
C LEU A 143 -21.83 2.47 25.06
N GLU A 144 -20.56 2.75 25.32
CA GLU A 144 -19.96 2.61 26.65
C GLU A 144 -20.64 3.54 27.67
N GLY A 145 -20.95 4.77 27.27
CA GLY A 145 -21.71 5.72 28.10
C GLY A 145 -23.14 5.26 28.42
N PHE A 146 -23.78 4.49 27.53
CA PHE A 146 -25.08 3.86 27.83
C PHE A 146 -24.93 2.70 28.81
N ARG A 147 -23.89 1.85 28.64
CA ARG A 147 -23.61 0.74 29.55
C ARG A 147 -23.36 1.22 30.98
N LYS A 148 -22.51 2.23 31.17
CA LYS A 148 -22.23 2.82 32.49
C LYS A 148 -23.51 3.35 33.16
N ARG A 149 -24.37 4.04 32.41
CA ARG A 149 -25.66 4.54 32.94
C ARG A 149 -26.64 3.41 33.29
N ALA A 150 -26.68 2.34 32.51
CA ALA A 150 -27.52 1.18 32.81
C ALA A 150 -27.05 0.45 34.07
N GLU A 151 -25.74 0.30 34.24
CA GLU A 151 -25.11 -0.30 35.42
C GLU A 151 -25.33 0.55 36.67
N GLU A 152 -25.20 1.87 36.57
CA GLU A 152 -25.48 2.78 37.68
C GLU A 152 -26.96 2.70 38.14
N ARG A 153 -27.90 2.60 37.19
CA ARG A 153 -29.33 2.38 37.49
C ARG A 153 -29.56 1.05 38.18
N ARG A 154 -28.87 -0.02 37.75
CA ARG A 154 -28.92 -1.34 38.38
C ARG A 154 -28.42 -1.25 39.82
N ASN A 155 -27.25 -0.66 40.05
CA ASN A 155 -26.66 -0.52 41.38
C ASN A 155 -27.54 0.33 42.31
N LYS A 156 -28.14 1.42 41.82
CA LYS A 156 -29.12 2.20 42.60
C LYS A 156 -30.37 1.41 42.99
N ARG A 157 -30.78 0.45 42.17
CA ARG A 157 -31.98 -0.38 42.42
C ARG A 157 -31.71 -1.53 43.38
N PHE A 158 -30.51 -2.10 43.36
CA PHE A 158 -30.14 -3.26 44.19
C PHE A 158 -29.30 -2.92 45.43
N GLY A 159 -28.65 -1.76 45.49
CA GLY A 159 -27.91 -1.28 46.66
C GLY A 159 -28.76 -0.56 47.72
N ARG A 160 -30.09 -0.64 47.62
CA ARG A 160 -31.06 -0.13 48.62
C ARG A 160 -31.74 -1.24 49.41
N LEU A 161 -31.30 -2.49 49.25
CA LEU A 161 -31.64 -3.63 50.10
C LEU A 161 -30.49 -3.86 51.10
#